data_AF-A0A1Z8YC57-F1
#
_entry.id   AF-A0A1Z8YC57-F1
#
_cell.length_a   1.000
_cell.length_b   1.000
_cell.length_c   1.000
_cell.angle_alpha   90.00
_cell.angle_beta   90.00
_cell.angle_gamma   90.00
#
_symmetry.space_group_name_H-M   'P 1'
#
loop_
_entity.id
_entity.type
_entity.pdbx_description
1 polymer ?
#
loop_
_entity_poly.entity_id
_entity_poly.type
_entity_poly.pdbx_seq_one_letter_code
_entity_poly.pdbx_strand_id
1 'polypeptide(L)'
;MSVNYFAYGANLDCRAMLGRCPNAQVLDRASLADHRVVSMREGWLSITPAEGEQTEGLLWKLREEHLVALDLYEEVDQGLYVHETRRVDPQQGDPIDALVYVGANSGPGLLHAEYAERVAAAARRELGEAAASRIEALSEAWSSNDH
;
A
#
# COMPACT_ATOMS: atom_id res chain seq x y z
N MET A 1 -2.11 -11.88 19.25
CA MET A 1 -1.20 -10.76 19.56
C MET A 1 -1.47 -9.60 18.59
N SER A 2 -0.67 -8.54 18.58
CA SER A 2 -0.82 -7.43 17.63
C SER A 2 0.29 -7.48 16.59
N VAL A 3 -0.04 -7.11 15.35
CA VAL A 3 0.89 -7.08 14.22
C VAL A 3 0.94 -5.68 13.63
N ASN A 4 2.14 -5.24 13.28
CA ASN A 4 2.35 -4.01 12.57
C ASN A 4 2.17 -4.27 11.07
N TYR A 5 1.40 -3.43 10.39
CA TYR A 5 1.11 -3.54 8.98
C TYR A 5 1.37 -2.21 8.30
N PHE A 6 2.15 -2.20 7.23
CA PHE A 6 2.44 -1.00 6.46
C PHE A 6 1.62 -0.98 5.16
N ALA A 7 0.78 0.04 5.04
CA ALA A 7 -0.10 0.26 3.90
C ALA A 7 0.41 1.39 3.01
N TYR A 8 0.57 1.11 1.72
CA TYR A 8 1.00 2.09 0.70
C TYR A 8 -0.04 2.30 -0.42
N GLY A 9 -1.15 1.55 -0.40
CA GLY A 9 -2.16 1.51 -1.48
C GLY A 9 -3.58 1.75 -0.97
N ALA A 10 -4.56 0.95 -1.41
CA ALA A 10 -5.97 1.14 -1.04
C ALA A 10 -6.25 1.12 0.47
N ASN A 11 -5.38 0.48 1.24
CA ASN A 11 -5.42 0.42 2.70
C ASN A 11 -4.97 1.74 3.38
N LEU A 12 -4.63 2.77 2.61
CA LEU A 12 -4.52 4.14 3.10
C LEU A 12 -5.89 4.71 3.50
N ASP A 13 -7.00 4.23 2.96
CA ASP A 13 -8.31 4.77 3.34
C ASP A 13 -8.76 4.24 4.71
N CYS A 14 -8.51 5.04 5.75
CA CYS A 14 -8.85 4.71 7.13
C CYS A 14 -10.32 4.32 7.33
N ARG A 15 -11.26 4.92 6.59
CA ARG A 15 -12.69 4.59 6.72
C ARG A 15 -12.98 3.20 6.19
N ALA A 16 -12.43 2.86 5.03
CA ALA A 16 -12.56 1.53 4.46
C ALA A 16 -11.85 0.49 5.35
N MET A 17 -10.67 0.82 5.89
CA MET A 17 -9.92 -0.04 6.81
C MET A 17 -10.71 -0.34 8.08
N LEU A 18 -11.29 0.66 8.75
CA LEU A 18 -12.08 0.46 9.97
C LEU A 18 -13.37 -0.34 9.72
N GLY A 19 -13.94 -0.26 8.52
CA GLY A 19 -15.08 -1.09 8.12
C GLY A 19 -14.73 -2.58 7.99
N ARG A 20 -13.50 -2.91 7.57
CA ARG A 20 -13.01 -4.30 7.41
C ARG A 20 -12.42 -4.84 8.71
N CYS A 21 -11.58 -4.05 9.36
CA CYS A 21 -10.86 -4.39 10.57
C CYS A 21 -11.31 -3.46 11.71
N PRO A 22 -12.46 -3.76 12.35
CA PRO A 22 -12.89 -3.01 13.52
C PRO A 22 -11.81 -3.15 14.59
N ASN A 23 -11.26 -2.05 15.09
CA ASN A 23 -10.08 -1.94 15.99
C ASN A 23 -8.70 -1.80 15.32
N ALA A 24 -8.60 -1.67 13.99
CA ALA A 24 -7.36 -1.22 13.37
C ALA A 24 -6.99 0.19 13.87
N GLN A 25 -5.71 0.39 14.23
CA GLN A 25 -5.22 1.68 14.71
C GLN A 25 -4.10 2.17 13.81
N VAL A 26 -4.19 3.42 13.33
CA VAL A 26 -3.05 4.10 12.72
C VAL A 26 -2.06 4.42 13.85
N LEU A 27 -0.84 3.95 13.74
CA LEU A 27 0.25 4.29 14.66
C LEU A 27 0.95 5.56 14.21
N ASP A 28 1.39 5.60 12.95
CA ASP A 28 2.13 6.74 12.40
C ASP A 28 2.14 6.71 10.87
N ARG A 29 2.59 7.79 10.25
CA ARG A 29 3.10 7.76 8.87
C ARG A 29 4.48 7.13 8.89
N ALA A 30 4.79 6.32 7.88
CA ALA A 30 6.09 5.69 7.76
C ALA A 30 6.58 5.69 6.32
N SER A 31 7.88 5.51 6.13
CA SER A 31 8.49 5.25 4.83
C SER A 31 9.15 3.87 4.79
N LEU A 32 9.12 3.26 3.61
CA LEU A 32 9.86 2.06 3.27
C LEU A 32 10.98 2.45 2.31
N ALA A 33 12.23 2.30 2.76
CA ALA A 33 13.41 2.57 1.95
C ALA A 33 13.64 1.52 0.87
N ASP A 34 14.32 1.92 -0.21
CA ASP A 34 14.73 1.09 -1.34
C ASP A 34 13.58 0.40 -2.08
N HIS A 35 12.39 1.00 -2.02
CA HIS A 35 11.20 0.49 -2.68
C HIS A 35 10.41 1.64 -3.30
N ARG A 36 9.80 1.36 -4.45
CA ARG A 36 8.87 2.26 -5.12
C ARG A 36 7.53 1.60 -5.38
N VAL A 37 6.48 2.40 -5.42
CA VAL A 37 5.14 1.97 -5.80
C VAL A 37 5.05 1.82 -7.33
N VAL A 38 4.48 0.71 -7.78
CA VAL A 38 4.26 0.39 -9.20
C VAL A 38 2.82 -0.06 -9.42
N SER A 39 2.32 0.11 -10.64
CA SER A 39 1.09 -0.55 -11.07
C SER A 39 1.37 -1.96 -11.54
N MET A 40 0.52 -2.90 -11.15
CA MET A 40 0.51 -4.27 -11.64
C MET A 40 -0.33 -4.43 -12.90
N ARG A 41 -0.15 -5.55 -13.61
CA ARG A 41 -0.89 -5.87 -14.84
C ARG A 41 -2.38 -6.00 -14.60
N GLU A 42 -2.73 -6.43 -13.40
CA GLU A 42 -4.07 -6.65 -12.90
C GLU A 42 -4.77 -5.33 -12.51
N GLY A 43 -4.09 -4.17 -12.61
CA GLY A 43 -4.68 -2.85 -12.38
C GLY A 43 -4.67 -2.39 -10.91
N TRP A 44 -3.83 -3.03 -10.09
CA TRP A 44 -3.65 -2.72 -8.66
C TRP A 44 -2.25 -2.16 -8.38
N LEU A 45 -2.03 -1.65 -7.16
CA LEU A 45 -0.71 -1.16 -6.74
C LEU A 45 0.10 -2.29 -6.10
N SER A 46 1.39 -2.30 -6.38
CA SER A 46 2.38 -3.11 -5.69
C SER A 46 3.60 -2.25 -5.35
N ILE A 47 4.57 -2.81 -4.64
CA ILE A 47 5.91 -2.24 -4.49
C ILE A 47 6.94 -3.13 -5.16
N THR A 48 8.02 -2.53 -5.65
CA THR A 48 9.16 -3.26 -6.19
C THR A 48 10.46 -2.65 -5.64
N PRO A 49 11.54 -3.44 -5.47
CA PRO A 49 12.83 -2.90 -5.09
C PRO A 49 13.29 -1.81 -6.06
N ALA A 50 13.71 -0.67 -5.50
CA ALA A 50 14.24 0.47 -6.22
C ALA A 50 15.19 1.24 -5.30
N GLU A 51 16.49 0.95 -5.43
CA GLU A 51 17.54 1.52 -4.57
C GLU A 51 17.53 3.05 -4.61
N GLY A 52 17.54 3.68 -3.42
CA GLY A 52 17.50 5.13 -3.27
C GLY A 52 16.11 5.77 -3.43
N GLU A 53 15.09 4.99 -3.80
CA GLU A 53 13.69 5.44 -3.73
C GLU A 53 13.08 5.13 -2.35
N GLN A 54 11.98 5.83 -2.02
CA GLN A 54 11.24 5.61 -0.79
C GLN A 54 9.74 5.59 -1.07
N THR A 55 9.06 4.63 -0.46
CA THR A 55 7.61 4.50 -0.50
C THR A 55 7.00 5.02 0.78
N GLU A 56 6.13 6.01 0.69
CA GLU A 56 5.40 6.57 1.82
C GLU A 56 4.10 5.78 2.07
N GLY A 57 3.76 5.60 3.34
CA GLY A 57 2.58 4.85 3.73
C GLY A 57 2.14 5.09 5.17
N LEU A 58 1.10 4.38 5.58
CA LEU A 58 0.61 4.38 6.95
C LEU A 58 1.04 3.09 7.66
N LEU A 59 1.57 3.25 8.86
CA LEU A 59 1.83 2.17 9.79
C LEU A 59 0.58 1.92 10.63
N TRP A 60 0.05 0.71 10.54
CA TRP A 60 -1.12 0.23 11.24
C TRP A 60 -0.73 -0.77 12.31
N LYS A 61 -1.50 -0.79 13.40
CA LYS A 61 -1.54 -1.87 14.38
C LYS A 61 -2.83 -2.64 14.21
N LEU A 62 -2.69 -3.90 13.82
CA LEU A 62 -3.78 -4.84 13.64
C LEU A 62 -3.72 -5.91 14.73
N ARG A 63 -4.83 -6.61 14.94
CA ARG A 63 -4.83 -7.87 15.69
C ARG A 63 -4.58 -9.00 14.71
N GLU A 64 -3.85 -10.03 15.13
CA GLU A 64 -3.56 -11.21 14.28
C GLU A 64 -4.84 -11.85 13.72
N GLU A 65 -5.92 -11.87 14.49
CA GLU A 65 -7.23 -12.39 14.07
C GLU A 65 -7.82 -11.66 12.85
N HIS A 66 -7.40 -10.42 12.59
CA HIS A 66 -7.81 -9.64 11.43
C HIS A 66 -6.88 -9.82 10.23
N LEU A 67 -5.70 -10.42 10.39
CA LEU A 67 -4.81 -10.69 9.26
C LEU A 67 -5.45 -11.66 8.28
N VAL A 68 -6.13 -12.70 8.78
CA VAL A 68 -6.86 -13.65 7.93
C VAL A 68 -7.97 -12.95 7.13
N ALA A 69 -8.65 -11.97 7.72
CA ALA A 69 -9.66 -11.18 7.01
C ALA A 69 -9.03 -10.24 5.97
N LEU A 70 -7.81 -9.76 6.22
CA LEU A 70 -7.04 -8.96 5.28
C LEU A 70 -6.50 -9.82 4.13
N ASP A 71 -5.98 -11.01 4.42
CA ASP A 71 -5.49 -11.98 3.44
C ASP A 71 -6.60 -12.47 2.50
N LEU A 72 -7.81 -12.67 3.03
CA LEU A 72 -9.01 -12.97 2.25
C LEU A 72 -9.45 -11.79 1.37
N TYR A 73 -9.21 -10.55 1.82
CA TYR A 73 -9.56 -9.34 1.06
C TYR A 73 -8.53 -8.98 -0.01
N GLU A 74 -7.25 -9.24 0.24
CA GLU A 74 -6.13 -9.06 -0.69
C GLU A 74 -5.98 -10.26 -1.66
N GLU A 75 -6.93 -11.20 -1.64
CA GLU A 75 -6.97 -12.41 -2.48
C GLU A 75 -5.64 -13.21 -2.44
N VAL A 76 -5.01 -13.30 -1.26
CA VAL A 76 -3.73 -14.00 -1.06
C VAL A 76 -3.84 -15.48 -1.45
N ASP A 77 -5.00 -16.10 -1.25
CA ASP A 77 -5.28 -17.48 -1.66
C ASP A 77 -5.25 -17.69 -3.19
N GLN A 78 -5.35 -16.62 -4.00
CA GLN A 78 -5.18 -16.67 -5.46
C GLN A 78 -3.73 -16.39 -5.91
N GLY A 79 -2.81 -16.12 -4.98
CA GLY A 79 -1.39 -15.88 -5.26
C GLY A 79 -1.09 -14.49 -5.85
N LEU A 80 -2.03 -13.55 -5.78
CA LEU A 80 -1.86 -12.18 -6.31
C LEU A 80 -0.89 -11.36 -5.45
N TYR A 81 -0.92 -11.54 -4.14
CA TYR A 81 -0.05 -10.87 -3.19
C TYR A 81 0.61 -11.87 -2.23
N VAL A 82 1.87 -11.62 -1.89
CA VAL A 82 2.59 -12.28 -0.82
C VAL A 82 2.84 -11.29 0.31
N HIS A 83 2.82 -11.77 1.54
CA HIS A 83 3.11 -10.94 2.70
C HIS A 83 4.58 -11.11 3.12
N GLU A 84 5.28 -10.00 3.25
CA GLU A 84 6.68 -9.96 3.66
C GLU A 84 6.85 -9.06 4.87
N THR A 85 7.78 -9.40 5.76
CA THR A 85 8.16 -8.48 6.85
C THR A 85 9.27 -7.58 6.34
N ARG A 86 9.04 -6.27 6.36
CA ARG A 86 10.01 -5.25 5.97
C ARG A 86 10.15 -4.23 7.09
N ARG A 87 11.36 -3.68 7.20
CA ARG A 87 11.64 -2.62 8.14
C ARG A 87 11.19 -1.30 7.55
N VAL A 88 10.33 -0.58 8.28
CA VAL A 88 9.84 0.74 7.91
C VAL A 88 10.29 1.75 8.93
N ASP A 89 10.43 2.99 8.49
CA ASP A 89 10.85 4.14 9.30
C ASP A 89 9.62 5.00 9.61
N PRO A 90 9.05 4.91 10.83
CA PRO A 90 7.99 5.84 11.25
C PRO A 90 8.52 7.28 11.27
N GLN A 91 7.63 8.26 11.08
CA GLN A 91 8.00 9.67 11.25
C GLN A 91 8.47 9.97 12.67
N GLN A 92 7.92 9.25 13.66
CA GLN A 92 8.27 9.39 15.06
C GLN A 92 8.68 8.03 15.64
N GLY A 93 9.91 7.99 16.15
CA GLY A 93 10.44 6.84 16.88
C GLY A 93 11.42 6.02 16.07
N ASP A 94 11.66 4.80 16.54
CA ASP A 94 12.66 3.90 15.97
C ASP A 94 12.08 3.06 14.81
N PRO A 95 12.93 2.66 13.85
CA PRO A 95 12.50 1.84 12.73
C PRO A 95 11.99 0.48 13.20
N ILE A 96 10.84 0.05 12.67
CA ILE A 96 10.07 -1.10 13.14
C ILE A 96 9.80 -2.10 12.02
N ASP A 97 9.74 -3.38 12.37
CA ASP A 97 9.32 -4.42 11.45
C ASP A 97 7.80 -4.41 11.28
N ALA A 98 7.37 -4.34 10.02
CA ALA A 98 5.97 -4.32 9.62
C ALA A 98 5.72 -5.29 8.48
N LEU A 99 4.52 -5.88 8.47
CA LEU A 99 4.03 -6.67 7.36
C LEU A 99 3.72 -5.76 6.18
N VAL A 100 4.11 -6.17 4.98
CA VAL A 100 3.84 -5.46 3.72
C VAL A 100 3.34 -6.48 2.71
N TYR A 101 2.25 -6.17 2.00
CA TYR A 101 1.81 -6.99 0.88
C TYR A 101 2.56 -6.56 -0.36
N VAL A 102 3.21 -7.51 -1.03
CA VAL A 102 3.93 -7.30 -2.28
C VAL A 102 3.25 -8.16 -3.33
N GLY A 103 2.82 -7.53 -4.42
CA GLY A 103 2.17 -8.23 -5.51
C GLY A 103 3.16 -9.12 -6.26
N ALA A 104 2.78 -10.37 -6.51
CA ALA A 104 3.65 -11.38 -7.13
C ALA A 104 3.98 -11.07 -8.60
N ASN A 105 3.14 -10.26 -9.26
CA ASN A 105 3.25 -9.92 -10.67
C ASN A 105 3.52 -8.43 -10.86
N SER A 106 4.73 -8.00 -10.51
CA SER A 106 5.22 -6.64 -10.78
C SER A 106 5.44 -6.45 -12.29
N GLY A 107 4.37 -6.12 -13.01
CA GLY A 107 4.40 -5.85 -14.44
C GLY A 107 3.60 -4.59 -14.74
N PRO A 108 4.06 -3.75 -15.65
CA PRO A 108 3.46 -2.44 -15.86
C PRO A 108 2.05 -2.65 -16.48
N GLY A 109 1.03 -2.11 -15.81
CA GLY A 109 -0.37 -2.20 -16.21
C GLY A 109 -1.16 -0.93 -15.86
N LEU A 110 -2.35 -0.77 -16.47
CA LEU A 110 -3.20 0.40 -16.22
C LEU A 110 -3.98 0.19 -14.93
N LEU A 111 -3.84 1.13 -13.98
CA LEU A 111 -4.67 1.12 -12.78
C LEU A 111 -6.15 1.31 -13.14
N HIS A 112 -7.03 0.58 -12.47
CA HIS A 112 -8.45 0.84 -12.61
C HIS A 112 -8.76 2.29 -12.18
N ALA A 113 -9.44 3.08 -13.04
CA ALA A 113 -9.63 4.51 -12.81
C ALA A 113 -10.28 4.83 -11.45
N GLU A 114 -11.38 4.12 -11.11
CA GLU A 114 -12.07 4.29 -9.82
C GLU A 114 -11.19 3.90 -8.63
N TYR A 115 -10.32 2.90 -8.81
CA TYR A 115 -9.37 2.48 -7.79
C TYR A 115 -8.28 3.54 -7.60
N ALA A 116 -7.65 4.00 -8.69
CA ALA A 116 -6.60 5.01 -8.67
C ALA A 116 -7.09 6.31 -8.03
N GLU A 117 -8.28 6.79 -8.41
CA GLU A 117 -8.90 7.98 -7.82
C GLU A 117 -9.11 7.81 -6.31
N ARG A 118 -9.65 6.66 -5.89
CA ARG A 118 -9.87 6.36 -4.47
C ARG A 118 -8.56 6.32 -3.68
N VAL A 119 -7.51 5.67 -4.20
CA VAL A 119 -6.22 5.59 -3.52
C VAL A 119 -5.53 6.96 -3.49
N ALA A 120 -5.56 7.71 -4.59
CA ALA A 120 -5.02 9.08 -4.63
C ALA A 120 -5.72 10.01 -3.65
N ALA A 121 -7.05 9.93 -3.55
CA ALA A 121 -7.83 10.70 -2.58
C ALA A 121 -7.50 10.33 -1.13
N ALA A 122 -7.28 9.04 -0.84
CA ALA A 122 -6.83 8.57 0.47
C ALA A 122 -5.40 9.04 0.78
N ALA A 123 -4.47 8.87 -0.16
CA ALA A 123 -3.09 9.33 -0.02
C ALA A 123 -3.01 10.84 0.21
N ARG A 124 -3.81 11.63 -0.52
CA ARG A 124 -3.89 13.10 -0.35
C ARG A 124 -4.26 13.49 1.08
N ARG A 125 -5.26 12.82 1.65
CA ARG A 125 -5.73 13.06 3.02
C ARG A 125 -4.71 12.62 4.06
N GLU A 126 -4.19 11.41 3.91
CA GLU A 126 -3.48 10.74 4.99
C GLU A 126 -1.96 10.95 4.93
N LEU A 127 -1.38 11.19 3.75
CA LEU A 127 0.07 11.34 3.52
C LEU A 127 0.40 12.74 2.97
N GLY A 128 -0.45 13.29 2.12
CA GLY A 128 -0.31 14.62 1.53
C GLY A 128 -0.31 14.60 0.00
N GLU A 129 -0.21 15.80 -0.61
CA GLU A 129 -0.37 15.97 -2.06
C GLU A 129 0.69 15.22 -2.88
N ALA A 130 1.94 15.19 -2.42
CA ALA A 130 3.03 14.52 -3.15
C ALA A 130 2.79 13.01 -3.33
N ALA A 131 2.21 12.36 -2.32
CA ALA A 131 1.86 10.94 -2.39
C ALA A 131 0.70 10.69 -3.37
N ALA A 132 -0.30 11.58 -3.38
CA ALA A 132 -1.42 11.50 -4.32
C ALA A 132 -0.97 11.68 -5.77
N SER A 133 -0.15 12.70 -6.06
CA SER A 133 0.38 12.95 -7.40
C SER A 133 1.20 11.78 -7.94
N ARG A 134 1.90 11.04 -7.06
CA ARG A 134 2.64 9.82 -7.46
C ARG A 134 1.70 8.71 -7.95
N ILE A 135 0.55 8.53 -7.30
CA ILE A 135 -0.46 7.53 -7.70
C ILE A 135 -1.15 7.97 -9.00
N GLU A 136 -1.50 9.25 -9.12
CA GLU A 136 -2.09 9.82 -10.33
C GLU A 136 -1.15 9.65 -11.54
N ALA A 137 0.14 9.94 -11.35
CA ALA A 137 1.17 9.73 -12.39
C ALA A 137 1.27 8.26 -12.84
N LEU A 138 1.12 7.29 -11.93
CA LEU A 138 1.10 5.86 -12.28
C LEU A 138 -0.13 5.50 -13.15
N SER A 139 -1.27 6.16 -12.92
CA SER A 139 -2.47 5.98 -13.74
C SER A 139 -2.32 6.59 -15.14
N GLU A 140 -1.64 7.73 -15.25
CA GLU A 140 -1.43 8.45 -16.52
C GLU A 140 -0.32 7.83 -17.38
N ALA A 141 0.74 7.31 -16.76
CA ALA A 141 1.91 6.77 -17.45
C ALA A 141 1.58 5.62 -18.42
N TRP A 142 0.54 4.83 -18.14
CA TRP A 142 0.06 3.79 -19.05
C TRP A 142 -0.92 4.29 -20.10
N SER A 143 -1.72 5.31 -19.78
CA SER A 143 -2.67 5.90 -20.72
C SER A 143 -1.96 6.53 -21.94
N SER A 144 -0.69 6.92 -21.79
CA SER A 144 0.12 7.50 -22.87
C SER A 144 0.83 6.47 -23.75
N ASN A 145 0.86 5.19 -23.36
CA ASN A 145 1.58 4.13 -24.08
C ASN A 145 0.68 3.30 -25.02
N ASP A 146 -0.58 3.71 -25.18
CA ASP A 146 -1.54 3.21 -26.17
C ASP A 146 -1.43 4.05 -27.47
N HIS A 147 -0.35 3.88 -28.24
CA HIS A 147 -0.21 4.34 -29.63
C HIS A 147 0.61 3.34 -30.46
#